data_AF-C7NBM6-F1
#
_entry.id   AF-C7NBM6-F1
#
_cell.length_a   1.000
_cell.length_b   1.000
_cell.length_c   1.000
_cell.angle_alpha   90.00
_cell.angle_beta   90.00
_cell.angle_gamma   90.00
#
_symmetry.space_group_name_H-M   'P 1'
#
loop_
_entity.id
_entity.type
_entity.pdbx_description
1 polymer ?
#
loop_
_entity_poly.entity_id
_entity_poly.type
_entity_poly.pdbx_seq_one_letter_code
_entity_poly.pdbx_strand_id
1 'polypeptide(L)'
;MKKVKKIALLSILVFGINVLLHSYEDYYQKVYTVKISKNDIFKIVNADKNQQKKLSKIFDNYQKKAEGIEKELIQFEQKKAKVGKIEEERYRAIAKVLSNEQLSAYNSYINSQKELFESKNEKVKNFIDNMNLTNEQKSKVLKYERDFKRSVDKIKNQKLSEANFIAKYNELKEERNEKMRSALTEDQLKIIENF
;
A
#
# COMPACT_ATOMS: atom_id res chain seq x y z
N MET A 1 -25.69 -3.79 -3.86
CA MET A 1 -24.35 -4.06 -4.44
C MET A 1 -23.77 -2.97 -5.35
N LYS A 2 -24.54 -2.02 -5.94
CA LYS A 2 -23.99 -0.98 -6.84
C LYS A 2 -23.29 0.21 -6.14
N LYS A 3 -23.69 0.61 -4.93
CA LYS A 3 -23.08 1.76 -4.21
C LYS A 3 -21.69 1.45 -3.61
N VAL A 4 -21.50 0.26 -3.02
CA VAL A 4 -20.24 -0.13 -2.36
C VAL A 4 -19.07 -0.23 -3.35
N LYS A 5 -19.30 -0.70 -4.58
CA LYS A 5 -18.27 -0.73 -5.63
C LYS A 5 -17.75 0.68 -5.95
N LYS A 6 -18.65 1.65 -6.15
CA LYS A 6 -18.30 3.06 -6.48
C LYS A 6 -17.44 3.74 -5.41
N ILE A 7 -17.57 3.34 -4.14
CA ILE A 7 -16.88 3.94 -2.99
C ILE A 7 -15.41 3.47 -2.86
N ALA A 8 -15.12 2.19 -3.15
CA ALA A 8 -13.75 1.67 -3.13
C ALA A 8 -12.90 2.32 -4.24
N LEU A 9 -13.51 2.55 -5.40
CA LEU A 9 -12.89 3.08 -6.60
C LEU A 9 -12.33 4.51 -6.43
N LEU A 10 -13.04 5.41 -5.74
CA LEU A 10 -12.54 6.76 -5.47
C LEU A 10 -11.35 6.77 -4.51
N SER A 11 -11.24 5.75 -3.65
CA SER A 11 -10.05 5.57 -2.80
C SER A 11 -8.85 5.09 -3.63
N ILE A 12 -9.08 4.28 -4.67
CA ILE A 12 -8.06 3.87 -5.65
C ILE A 12 -7.62 5.06 -6.50
N LEU A 13 -8.55 5.94 -6.90
CA LEU A 13 -8.25 7.19 -7.61
C LEU A 13 -7.31 8.09 -6.80
N VAL A 14 -7.64 8.33 -5.53
CA VAL A 14 -6.80 9.11 -4.62
C VAL A 14 -5.43 8.45 -4.46
N PHE A 15 -5.39 7.13 -4.24
CA PHE A 15 -4.13 6.40 -4.11
C PHE A 15 -3.29 6.49 -5.37
N GLY A 16 -3.87 6.30 -6.55
CA GLY A 16 -3.19 6.39 -7.84
C GLY A 16 -2.68 7.81 -8.14
N ILE A 17 -3.46 8.86 -7.85
CA ILE A 17 -3.02 10.25 -7.97
C ILE A 17 -1.83 10.53 -7.04
N ASN A 18 -1.87 10.07 -5.79
CA ASN A 18 -0.72 10.21 -4.88
C ASN A 18 0.49 9.40 -5.36
N VAL A 19 0.31 8.17 -5.84
CA VAL A 19 1.39 7.32 -6.37
C VAL A 19 2.06 7.93 -7.61
N LEU A 20 1.34 8.70 -8.42
CA LEU A 20 1.87 9.37 -9.61
C LEU A 20 2.38 10.79 -9.36
N LEU A 21 1.88 11.47 -8.32
CA LEU A 21 2.37 12.80 -7.91
C LEU A 21 3.63 12.73 -7.06
N HIS A 22 3.80 11.66 -6.29
CA HIS A 22 5.09 11.32 -5.73
C HIS A 22 5.92 10.63 -6.82
N SER A 23 7.22 10.96 -6.92
CA SER A 23 8.06 10.53 -8.04
C SER A 23 8.04 9.01 -8.19
N TYR A 24 8.50 8.51 -9.35
CA TYR A 24 8.74 7.09 -9.60
C TYR A 24 9.57 6.40 -8.49
N GLU A 25 10.31 7.18 -7.68
CA GLU A 25 11.04 6.71 -6.50
C GLU A 25 10.11 6.30 -5.33
N ASP A 26 9.05 7.07 -5.06
CA ASP A 26 8.05 6.79 -4.02
C ASP A 26 7.21 5.53 -4.37
N TYR A 27 7.01 5.31 -5.67
CA TYR A 27 6.46 4.07 -6.24
C TYR A 27 7.33 2.87 -5.86
N TYR A 28 8.65 2.94 -6.04
CA TYR A 28 9.55 1.88 -5.60
C TYR A 28 9.58 1.71 -4.08
N GLN A 29 9.51 2.79 -3.30
CA GLN A 29 9.43 2.71 -1.83
C GLN A 29 8.20 1.87 -1.37
N LYS A 30 7.07 1.98 -2.08
CA LYS A 30 5.88 1.13 -1.86
C LYS A 30 6.05 -0.29 -2.42
N VAL A 31 6.74 -0.48 -3.56
CA VAL A 31 7.15 -1.79 -4.10
C VAL A 31 8.01 -2.59 -3.12
N TYR A 32 8.91 -1.92 -2.39
CA TYR A 32 9.73 -2.58 -1.37
C TYR A 32 8.98 -2.93 -0.08
N THR A 33 7.70 -2.54 0.03
CA THR A 33 6.85 -2.80 1.19
C THR A 33 5.72 -3.77 0.84
N VAL A 34 5.98 -4.82 0.04
CA VAL A 34 5.03 -5.94 -0.06
C VAL A 34 4.87 -6.52 1.35
N LYS A 35 3.72 -6.23 1.98
CA LYS A 35 3.40 -6.74 3.32
C LYS A 35 3.01 -8.20 3.19
N ILE A 36 4.03 -9.06 3.25
CA ILE A 36 3.86 -10.51 3.22
C ILE A 36 3.67 -11.00 4.66
N SER A 37 2.63 -11.79 4.88
CA SER A 37 2.36 -12.41 6.17
C SER A 37 3.44 -13.42 6.52
N LYS A 38 3.99 -13.33 7.73
CA LYS A 38 4.92 -14.35 8.26
C LYS A 38 4.27 -15.74 8.26
N ASN A 39 2.98 -15.81 8.59
CA ASN A 39 2.24 -17.07 8.65
C ASN A 39 2.10 -17.70 7.27
N ASP A 40 1.95 -16.89 6.22
CA ASP A 40 1.87 -17.41 4.85
C ASP A 40 3.23 -17.97 4.45
N ILE A 41 4.32 -17.23 4.72
CA ILE A 41 5.68 -17.74 4.50
C ILE A 41 5.89 -19.08 5.21
N PHE A 42 5.51 -19.20 6.48
CA PHE A 42 5.65 -20.45 7.24
C PHE A 42 4.90 -21.62 6.63
N LYS A 43 3.69 -21.39 6.13
CA LYS A 43 2.90 -22.42 5.43
C LYS A 43 3.56 -22.82 4.11
N ILE A 44 3.98 -21.85 3.31
CA ILE A 44 4.57 -22.08 1.99
C ILE A 44 5.86 -22.90 2.10
N VAL A 45 6.72 -22.58 3.07
CA VAL A 45 7.99 -23.30 3.27
C VAL A 45 7.84 -24.54 4.15
N ASN A 46 6.61 -24.85 4.59
CA ASN A 46 6.32 -25.90 5.57
C ASN A 46 7.28 -25.87 6.78
N ALA A 47 7.45 -24.68 7.37
CA ALA A 47 8.42 -24.46 8.43
C ALA A 47 8.00 -25.15 9.74
N ASP A 48 8.91 -25.88 10.37
CA ASP A 48 8.70 -26.41 11.71
C ASP A 48 8.70 -25.29 12.79
N LYS A 49 8.32 -25.62 14.03
CA LYS A 49 8.25 -24.62 15.13
C LYS A 49 9.58 -23.91 15.41
N ASN A 50 10.71 -24.62 15.28
CA ASN A 50 12.04 -24.05 15.50
C ASN A 50 12.43 -23.11 14.36
N GLN A 51 12.18 -23.51 13.11
CA GLN A 51 12.36 -22.68 11.92
C GLN A 51 11.50 -21.43 11.99
N GLN A 52 10.21 -21.55 12.33
CA GLN A 52 9.30 -20.42 12.51
C GLN A 52 9.83 -19.41 13.54
N LYS A 53 10.36 -19.88 14.68
CA LYS A 53 10.94 -19.02 15.71
C LYS A 53 12.19 -18.29 15.20
N LYS A 54 13.07 -18.98 14.48
CA LYS A 54 14.29 -18.37 13.89
C LYS A 54 13.96 -17.36 12.79
N LEU A 55 13.07 -17.72 11.87
CA LEU A 55 12.59 -16.86 10.78
C LEU A 55 11.89 -15.62 11.32
N SER A 56 11.04 -15.77 12.35
CA SER A 56 10.37 -14.63 12.99
C SER A 56 11.37 -13.58 13.47
N LYS A 57 12.42 -14.01 14.17
CA LYS A 57 13.49 -13.11 14.64
C LYS A 57 14.21 -12.42 13.48
N ILE A 58 14.48 -13.14 12.39
CA ILE A 58 15.11 -12.58 11.19
C ILE A 58 14.21 -11.49 10.58
N PHE A 59 12.91 -11.78 10.43
CA PHE A 59 11.93 -10.82 9.88
C PHE A 59 11.76 -9.59 10.77
N ASP A 60 11.67 -9.77 12.09
CA ASP A 60 11.56 -8.65 13.05
C ASP A 60 12.80 -7.75 13.03
N ASN A 61 13.99 -8.35 12.96
CA ASN A 61 15.24 -7.60 12.88
C ASN A 61 15.33 -6.80 11.57
N TYR A 62 14.98 -7.43 10.45
CA TYR A 62 14.91 -6.76 9.16
C TYR A 62 13.95 -5.57 9.20
N GLN A 63 12.73 -5.79 9.70
CA GLN A 63 11.70 -4.76 9.78
C GLN A 63 12.19 -3.55 10.60
N LYS A 64 12.78 -3.79 11.78
CA LYS A 64 13.35 -2.72 12.61
C LYS A 64 14.45 -1.94 11.91
N LYS A 65 15.37 -2.62 11.19
CA LYS A 65 16.43 -1.95 10.42
C LYS A 65 15.86 -1.11 9.29
N ALA A 66 14.88 -1.63 8.55
CA ALA A 66 14.21 -0.92 7.45
C ALA A 66 13.44 0.32 7.96
N GLU A 67 12.70 0.18 9.06
CA GLU A 67 12.02 1.30 9.74
C GLU A 67 13.02 2.36 10.24
N GLY A 68 14.22 1.94 10.64
CA GLY A 68 15.31 2.84 11.01
C GLY A 68 15.77 3.71 9.83
N ILE A 69 16.05 3.10 8.68
CA ILE A 69 16.47 3.82 7.45
C ILE A 69 15.37 4.76 6.96
N GLU A 70 14.10 4.35 7.05
CA GLU A 70 12.99 5.17 6.61
C GLU A 70 12.94 6.51 7.35
N LYS A 71 13.26 6.50 8.65
CA LYS A 71 13.31 7.69 9.51
C LYS A 71 14.53 8.59 9.25
N GLU A 72 15.54 8.12 8.53
CA GLU A 72 16.71 8.92 8.22
C GLU A 72 16.37 10.02 7.19
N LEU A 73 16.91 11.22 7.42
CA LEU A 73 16.78 12.38 6.52
C LEU A 73 17.88 12.33 5.44
N ILE A 74 17.89 11.26 4.64
CA ILE A 74 18.84 11.05 3.53
C ILE A 74 18.11 10.96 2.19
N GLN A 75 18.86 11.08 1.09
CA GLN A 75 18.31 10.97 -0.26
C GLN A 75 17.77 9.57 -0.53
N PHE A 76 16.77 9.48 -1.42
CA PHE A 76 16.09 8.24 -1.75
C PHE A 76 17.05 7.15 -2.25
N GLU A 77 17.92 7.45 -3.20
CA GLU A 77 18.88 6.46 -3.74
C GLU A 77 19.80 5.89 -2.64
N GLN A 78 20.15 6.70 -1.64
CA GLN A 78 20.91 6.23 -0.48
C GLN A 78 20.07 5.32 0.42
N LYS A 79 18.77 5.63 0.63
CA LYS A 79 17.85 4.72 1.34
C LYS A 79 17.74 3.39 0.62
N LYS A 80 17.53 3.42 -0.70
CA LYS A 80 17.41 2.22 -1.55
C LYS A 80 18.64 1.33 -1.46
N ALA A 81 19.83 1.91 -1.57
CA ALA A 81 21.08 1.17 -1.42
C ALA A 81 21.22 0.53 -0.01
N LYS A 82 20.87 1.26 1.05
CA LYS A 82 20.90 0.71 2.42
C LYS A 82 19.88 -0.41 2.64
N VAL A 83 18.66 -0.26 2.11
CA VAL A 83 17.62 -1.29 2.17
C VAL A 83 18.04 -2.54 1.40
N GLY A 84 18.63 -2.38 0.21
CA GLY A 84 19.15 -3.50 -0.60
C GLY A 84 20.19 -4.33 0.16
N LYS A 85 21.13 -3.69 0.86
CA LYS A 85 22.11 -4.38 1.71
C LYS A 85 21.45 -5.22 2.81
N ILE A 86 20.41 -4.68 3.46
CA ILE A 86 19.68 -5.41 4.51
C ILE A 86 18.82 -6.53 3.92
N GLU A 87 18.30 -6.38 2.70
CA GLU A 87 17.59 -7.45 1.99
C GLU A 87 18.53 -8.63 1.69
N GLU A 88 19.75 -8.36 1.24
CA GLU A 88 20.78 -9.39 1.04
C GLU A 88 21.16 -10.09 2.35
N GLU A 89 21.40 -9.33 3.42
CA GLU A 89 21.68 -9.89 4.76
C GLU A 89 20.53 -10.78 5.25
N ARG A 90 19.29 -10.32 5.09
CA ARG A 90 18.08 -11.08 5.43
C ARG A 90 18.04 -12.37 4.65
N TYR A 91 18.28 -12.31 3.34
CA TYR A 91 18.28 -13.49 2.48
C TYR A 91 19.29 -14.55 2.94
N ARG A 92 20.53 -14.11 3.21
CA ARG A 92 21.59 -14.98 3.74
C ARG A 92 21.22 -15.59 5.09
N ALA A 93 20.55 -14.84 5.96
CA ALA A 93 20.09 -15.35 7.25
C ALA A 93 18.97 -16.40 7.10
N ILE A 94 18.03 -16.20 6.17
CA ILE A 94 16.96 -17.16 5.85
C ILE A 94 17.56 -18.45 5.28
N ALA A 95 18.52 -18.35 4.36
CA ALA A 95 19.19 -19.49 3.75
C ALA A 95 19.94 -20.38 4.77
N LYS A 96 20.31 -19.84 5.94
CA LYS A 96 20.91 -20.62 7.05
C LYS A 96 19.88 -21.39 7.88
N VAL A 97 18.58 -21.12 7.72
CA VAL A 97 17.48 -21.71 8.51
C VAL A 97 16.69 -22.73 7.70
N LEU A 98 16.52 -22.47 6.41
CA LEU A 98 15.75 -23.30 5.50
C LEU A 98 16.63 -24.33 4.80
N SER A 99 16.06 -25.50 4.46
CA SER A 99 16.68 -26.41 3.49
C SER A 99 16.65 -25.81 2.09
N ASN A 100 17.41 -26.38 1.15
CA ASN A 100 17.41 -25.93 -0.24
C ASN A 100 16.02 -25.99 -0.89
N GLU A 101 15.24 -27.05 -0.63
CA GLU A 101 13.87 -27.18 -1.12
C GLU A 101 12.95 -26.11 -0.55
N GLN A 102 13.02 -25.88 0.77
CA GLN A 102 12.24 -24.83 1.43
C GLN A 102 12.63 -23.43 0.95
N LEU A 103 13.92 -23.19 0.70
CA LEU A 103 14.42 -21.92 0.16
C LEU A 103 13.95 -21.69 -1.28
N SER A 104 13.87 -22.74 -2.09
CA SER A 104 13.27 -22.68 -3.43
C SER A 104 11.78 -22.30 -3.37
N ALA A 105 11.00 -22.96 -2.50
CA ALA A 105 9.60 -22.61 -2.25
C ALA A 105 9.43 -21.16 -1.76
N TYR A 106 10.31 -20.71 -0.85
CA TYR A 106 10.36 -19.32 -0.41
C TYR A 106 10.58 -18.36 -1.58
N ASN A 107 11.62 -18.59 -2.39
CA ASN A 107 11.97 -17.74 -3.53
C ASN A 107 10.81 -17.63 -4.52
N SER A 108 10.22 -18.75 -4.92
CA SER A 108 9.09 -18.80 -5.84
C SER A 108 7.90 -18.00 -5.32
N TYR A 109 7.58 -18.14 -4.03
CA TYR A 109 6.50 -17.38 -3.41
C TYR A 109 6.81 -15.88 -3.37
N ILE A 110 7.99 -15.47 -2.91
CA ILE A 110 8.38 -14.05 -2.88
C ILE A 110 8.32 -13.42 -4.27
N ASN A 111 8.82 -14.11 -5.31
CA ASN A 111 8.76 -13.63 -6.68
C ASN A 111 7.31 -13.48 -7.15
N SER A 112 6.45 -14.46 -6.90
CA SER A 112 5.02 -14.34 -7.24
C SER A 112 4.32 -13.16 -6.54
N GLN A 113 4.72 -12.85 -5.30
CA GLN A 113 4.17 -11.70 -4.57
C GLN A 113 4.68 -10.38 -5.15
N LYS A 114 5.93 -10.32 -5.62
CA LYS A 114 6.48 -9.16 -6.33
C LYS A 114 5.75 -8.94 -7.66
N GLU A 115 5.59 -9.99 -8.47
CA GLU A 115 4.84 -9.92 -9.74
C GLU A 115 3.38 -9.48 -9.53
N LEU A 116 2.69 -10.07 -8.54
CA LEU A 116 1.32 -9.68 -8.21
C LEU A 116 1.24 -8.20 -7.79
N PHE A 117 2.25 -7.72 -7.06
CA PHE A 117 2.31 -6.33 -6.65
C PHE A 117 2.55 -5.40 -7.84
N GLU A 118 3.49 -5.73 -8.72
CA GLU A 118 3.77 -4.98 -9.97
C GLU A 118 2.53 -4.93 -10.86
N SER A 119 1.86 -6.06 -11.08
CA SER A 119 0.62 -6.13 -11.87
C SER A 119 -0.50 -5.27 -11.30
N LYS A 120 -0.70 -5.29 -9.97
CA LYS A 120 -1.68 -4.41 -9.31
C LYS A 120 -1.35 -2.95 -9.51
N ASN A 121 -0.08 -2.59 -9.40
CA ASN A 121 0.39 -1.24 -9.60
C ASN A 121 0.23 -0.77 -11.04
N GLU A 122 0.57 -1.61 -12.02
CA GLU A 122 0.38 -1.33 -13.44
C GLU A 122 -1.11 -1.13 -13.75
N LYS A 123 -1.99 -1.98 -13.20
CA LYS A 123 -3.45 -1.79 -13.32
C LYS A 123 -3.89 -0.42 -12.78
N VAL A 124 -3.37 0.01 -11.63
CA VAL A 124 -3.68 1.34 -11.07
C VAL A 124 -3.10 2.47 -11.92
N LYS A 125 -1.87 2.34 -12.42
CA LYS A 125 -1.23 3.32 -13.31
C LYS A 125 -2.06 3.51 -14.57
N ASN A 126 -2.37 2.42 -15.28
CA ASN A 126 -3.17 2.44 -16.49
C ASN A 126 -4.56 3.06 -16.25
N PHE A 127 -5.16 2.80 -15.09
CA PHE A 127 -6.41 3.45 -14.71
C PHE A 127 -6.29 4.97 -14.58
N ILE A 128 -5.25 5.48 -13.91
CA ILE A 128 -5.08 6.94 -13.78
C ILE A 128 -4.71 7.57 -15.12
N ASP A 129 -3.87 6.92 -15.91
CA ASP A 129 -3.50 7.40 -17.24
C ASP A 129 -4.74 7.47 -18.15
N ASN A 130 -5.60 6.45 -18.12
CA ASN A 130 -6.87 6.44 -18.84
C ASN A 130 -7.85 7.51 -18.34
N MET A 131 -7.84 7.83 -17.04
CA MET A 131 -8.65 8.93 -16.48
C MET A 131 -8.22 10.30 -17.04
N ASN A 132 -6.97 10.44 -17.51
CA ASN A 132 -6.43 11.64 -18.13
C ASN A 132 -6.81 12.94 -17.37
N LEU A 133 -6.62 12.93 -16.05
CA LEU A 133 -7.03 14.02 -15.19
C LEU A 133 -6.18 15.27 -15.43
N THR A 134 -6.83 16.43 -15.49
CA THR A 134 -6.10 17.71 -15.48
C THR A 134 -5.42 17.95 -14.14
N ASN A 135 -4.41 18.82 -14.11
CA ASN A 135 -3.74 19.20 -12.86
C ASN A 135 -4.71 19.84 -11.85
N GLU A 136 -5.70 20.59 -12.34
CA GLU A 136 -6.75 21.17 -11.50
C GLU A 136 -7.62 20.08 -10.86
N GLN A 137 -8.05 19.08 -11.65
CA GLN A 137 -8.82 17.94 -11.14
C GLN A 137 -8.02 17.15 -10.09
N LYS A 138 -6.75 16.84 -10.38
CA LYS A 138 -5.84 16.17 -9.44
C LYS A 138 -5.74 16.96 -8.12
N SER A 139 -5.53 18.27 -8.20
CA SER A 139 -5.45 19.15 -7.03
C SER A 139 -6.74 19.16 -6.19
N LYS A 140 -7.91 19.24 -6.85
CA LYS A 140 -9.23 19.17 -6.19
C LYS A 140 -9.42 17.83 -5.47
N VAL A 141 -9.17 16.71 -6.14
CA VAL A 141 -9.28 15.37 -5.54
C VAL A 141 -8.39 15.25 -4.30
N LEU A 142 -7.13 15.67 -4.39
CA LEU A 142 -6.22 15.65 -3.24
C LEU A 142 -6.67 16.57 -2.10
N LYS A 143 -7.21 17.75 -2.42
CA LYS A 143 -7.75 18.67 -1.41
C LYS A 143 -8.89 18.02 -0.64
N TYR A 144 -9.84 17.40 -1.34
CA TYR A 144 -10.98 16.73 -0.70
C TYR A 144 -10.54 15.56 0.19
N GLU A 145 -9.51 14.82 -0.20
CA GLU A 145 -8.93 13.78 0.66
C GLU A 145 -8.30 14.36 1.93
N ARG A 146 -7.54 15.46 1.81
CA ARG A 146 -6.94 16.14 2.97
C ARG A 146 -8.00 16.67 3.93
N ASP A 147 -9.05 17.28 3.38
CA ASP A 147 -10.14 17.83 4.19
C ASP A 147 -10.92 16.70 4.89
N PHE A 148 -11.16 15.58 4.21
CA PHE A 148 -11.73 14.38 4.83
C PHE A 148 -10.87 13.88 6.01
N LYS A 149 -9.56 13.71 5.82
CA LYS A 149 -8.65 13.29 6.90
C LYS A 149 -8.71 14.22 8.11
N ARG A 150 -8.67 15.54 7.87
CA ARG A 150 -8.80 16.55 8.94
C ARG A 150 -10.14 16.43 9.68
N SER A 151 -11.24 16.20 8.97
CA SER A 151 -12.56 16.01 9.58
C SER A 151 -12.63 14.70 10.38
N VAL A 152 -12.03 13.62 9.88
CA VAL A 152 -11.92 12.34 10.60
C VAL A 152 -11.12 12.52 11.90
N ASP A 153 -10.01 13.25 11.87
CA ASP A 153 -9.21 13.49 13.08
C ASP A 153 -9.96 14.36 14.11
N LYS A 154 -10.78 15.32 13.66
CA LYS A 154 -11.67 16.08 14.55
C LYS A 154 -12.66 15.15 15.28
N ILE A 155 -13.32 14.21 14.58
CA ILE A 155 -14.28 13.32 15.22
C ILE A 155 -13.63 12.25 16.11
N LYS A 156 -12.38 11.84 15.82
CA LYS A 156 -11.59 10.97 16.73
C LYS A 156 -11.39 11.66 18.08
N ASN A 157 -11.12 12.96 18.07
CA ASN A 157 -10.89 13.75 19.29
C ASN A 157 -12.17 14.05 20.08
N GLN A 158 -13.37 13.75 19.52
CA GLN A 158 -14.65 14.00 20.18
C GLN A 158 -15.09 12.88 21.15
N LYS A 159 -14.29 11.82 21.35
CA LYS A 159 -14.61 10.68 22.25
C LYS A 159 -16.04 10.13 22.06
N LEU A 160 -16.45 9.96 20.80
CA LEU A 160 -17.76 9.42 20.45
C LEU A 160 -17.85 7.92 20.81
N SER A 161 -19.06 7.43 21.02
CA SER A 161 -19.31 5.99 21.01
C SER A 161 -18.97 5.39 19.64
N GLU A 162 -18.63 4.11 19.59
CA GLU A 162 -18.25 3.42 18.35
C GLU A 162 -19.31 3.57 17.24
N ALA A 163 -20.58 3.35 17.58
CA ALA A 163 -21.68 3.50 16.63
C ALA A 163 -21.78 4.92 16.05
N ASN A 164 -21.63 5.94 16.90
CA ASN A 164 -21.68 7.34 16.48
C ASN A 164 -20.45 7.75 15.67
N PHE A 165 -19.27 7.20 16.01
CA PHE A 165 -18.05 7.39 15.22
C PHE A 165 -18.19 6.80 13.82
N ILE A 166 -18.67 5.55 13.71
CA ILE A 166 -18.89 4.87 12.43
C ILE A 166 -19.89 5.64 11.56
N ALA A 167 -21.00 6.09 12.14
CA ALA A 167 -22.01 6.87 11.43
C ALA A 167 -21.43 8.17 10.84
N LYS A 168 -20.76 8.98 11.68
CA LYS A 168 -20.12 10.23 11.23
C LYS A 168 -18.99 10.00 10.24
N TYR A 169 -18.19 8.94 10.42
CA TYR A 169 -17.14 8.60 9.47
C TYR A 169 -17.71 8.28 8.08
N ASN A 170 -18.81 7.51 8.03
CA ASN A 170 -19.48 7.18 6.78
C ASN A 170 -20.09 8.42 6.12
N GLU A 171 -20.69 9.33 6.89
CA GLU A 171 -21.20 10.60 6.37
C GLU A 171 -20.09 11.45 5.72
N LEU A 172 -18.99 11.67 6.44
CA LEU A 172 -17.82 12.39 5.92
C LEU A 172 -17.24 11.72 4.66
N LYS A 173 -17.30 10.38 4.61
CA LYS A 173 -16.80 9.60 3.48
C LYS A 173 -17.69 9.79 2.25
N GLU A 174 -19.02 9.77 2.41
CA GLU A 174 -19.96 10.02 1.33
C GLU A 174 -19.85 11.46 0.82
N GLU A 175 -19.76 12.45 1.71
CA GLU A 175 -19.55 13.86 1.33
C GLU A 175 -18.27 14.03 0.50
N ARG A 176 -17.17 13.42 0.95
CA ARG A 176 -15.90 13.40 0.21
C ARG A 176 -16.06 12.76 -1.17
N ASN A 177 -16.79 11.64 -1.26
CA ASN A 177 -16.99 10.94 -2.53
C ASN A 177 -17.78 11.79 -3.52
N GLU A 178 -18.86 12.44 -3.08
CA GLU A 178 -19.67 13.31 -3.95
C GLU A 178 -18.87 14.51 -4.45
N LYS A 179 -18.07 15.14 -3.58
CA LYS A 179 -17.15 16.22 -4.00
C LYS A 179 -16.10 15.75 -5.01
N MET A 180 -15.59 14.53 -4.87
CA MET A 180 -14.67 13.96 -5.86
C MET A 180 -15.35 13.68 -7.19
N ARG A 181 -16.59 13.16 -7.17
CA ARG A 181 -17.37 12.91 -8.39
C ARG A 181 -17.65 14.20 -9.16
N SER A 182 -18.00 15.28 -8.47
CA SER A 182 -18.28 16.57 -9.12
C SER A 182 -17.05 17.25 -9.75
N ALA A 183 -15.85 16.83 -9.39
CA ALA A 183 -14.62 17.29 -10.03
C ALA A 183 -14.29 16.55 -11.34
N LEU A 184 -15.04 15.50 -11.69
CA LEU A 184 -14.78 14.63 -12.83
C LEU A 184 -15.83 14.80 -13.92
N THR A 185 -15.44 14.54 -15.15
CA THR A 185 -16.37 14.48 -16.29
C THR A 185 -17.16 13.17 -16.27
N GLU A 186 -18.27 13.13 -17.01
CA GLU A 186 -19.08 11.91 -17.13
C GLU A 186 -18.28 10.72 -17.70
N ASP A 187 -17.41 10.95 -18.69
CA ASP A 187 -16.60 9.89 -19.27
C ASP A 187 -15.54 9.37 -18.29
N GLN A 188 -14.94 10.25 -17.49
CA GLN A 188 -14.07 9.86 -16.38
C GLN A 188 -14.83 9.05 -15.32
N LEU A 189 -16.08 9.43 -15.02
CA LEU A 189 -16.92 8.66 -14.10
C LEU A 189 -17.24 7.26 -14.65
N LYS A 190 -17.43 7.10 -15.96
CA LYS A 190 -17.62 5.77 -16.59
C LYS A 190 -16.38 4.89 -16.44
N ILE A 191 -15.18 5.47 -16.57
CA ILE A 191 -13.91 4.74 -16.35
C ILE A 191 -13.83 4.24 -14.90
N ILE A 192 -14.19 5.07 -13.93
CA ILE A 192 -14.33 4.67 -12.52
C ILE A 192 -15.31 3.51 -12.39
N GLU A 193 -16.49 3.62 -12.99
CA GLU A 193 -17.55 2.60 -12.85
C GLU A 193 -17.19 1.24 -13.49
N ASN A 194 -16.21 1.21 -14.39
CA ASN A 194 -15.80 0.02 -15.14
C ASN A 194 -14.48 -0.64 -14.67
N PHE A 195 -13.82 -0.13 -13.62
CA PHE A 195 -12.52 -0.62 -13.11
C PHE A 195 -12.62 -1.78 -12.09
#